data_AF-A0A7W1SRA8-F1
#
_entry.id   AF-A0A7W1SRA8-F1
#
_cell.length_a   1.000
_cell.length_b   1.000
_cell.length_c   1.000
_cell.angle_alpha   90.00
_cell.angle_beta   90.00
_cell.angle_gamma   90.00
#
_symmetry.space_group_name_H-M   'P 1'
#
loop_
_entity.id
_entity.type
_entity.pdbx_description
1 polymer ?
#
loop_
_entity_poly.entity_id
_entity_poly.type
_entity_poly.pdbx_seq_one_letter_code
_entity_poly.pdbx_strand_id
1 'polypeptide(L)'
;LAAADPLRLAATVAEIADDEGAATLVHDDEQGIYGHPDHRATSRIGATAAELVGATAYRMTVDREHLHVSARDRHLVHGAARTASVPFGRMTAEISLAIAGTPTELNVKRAAITAHASQVAESDVPVDSFADAYGLEWFRRSGSPGVLDALGNAHIFAPAR
;
A
#
# COMPACT_ATOMS: atom_id res chain seq x y z
N LEU A 1 -12.92 -7.01 10.31
CA LEU A 1 -12.40 -8.06 9.38
C LEU A 1 -11.68 -9.18 10.14
N ALA A 2 -10.89 -8.87 11.17
CA ALA A 2 -10.07 -9.84 11.90
C ALA A 2 -10.81 -11.04 12.52
N ALA A 3 -12.11 -10.90 12.80
CA ALA A 3 -12.95 -11.97 13.35
C ALA A 3 -13.76 -12.74 12.29
N ALA A 4 -13.66 -12.37 11.01
CA ALA A 4 -14.41 -13.02 9.94
C ALA A 4 -13.73 -14.31 9.46
N ASP A 5 -14.49 -15.19 8.81
CA ASP A 5 -13.94 -16.34 8.09
C ASP A 5 -13.17 -15.84 6.84
N PRO A 6 -11.83 -15.98 6.83
CA PRO A 6 -11.01 -15.45 5.75
C PRO A 6 -11.24 -16.17 4.41
N LEU A 7 -11.59 -17.47 4.42
CA LEU A 7 -11.82 -18.22 3.19
C LEU A 7 -13.12 -17.79 2.53
N ARG A 8 -14.18 -17.62 3.33
CA ARG A 8 -15.46 -17.10 2.83
C ARG A 8 -15.29 -15.71 2.21
N LEU A 9 -14.57 -14.81 2.88
CA LEU A 9 -14.34 -13.47 2.34
C LEU A 9 -13.43 -13.49 1.11
N ALA A 10 -12.41 -14.36 1.08
CA ALA A 10 -11.55 -14.51 -0.08
C ALA A 10 -12.33 -15.00 -1.31
N ALA A 11 -13.27 -15.94 -1.12
CA ALA A 11 -14.16 -16.38 -2.19
C ALA A 11 -15.02 -15.24 -2.73
N THR A 12 -15.61 -14.42 -1.86
CA THR A 12 -16.38 -13.23 -2.29
C THR A 12 -15.52 -12.22 -3.05
N VAL A 13 -14.29 -11.97 -2.60
CA VAL A 13 -13.36 -11.07 -3.32
C VAL A 13 -12.94 -11.67 -4.66
N ALA A 14 -12.72 -12.98 -4.73
CA ALA A 14 -12.40 -13.69 -5.96
C ALA A 14 -13.54 -13.62 -6.99
N GLU A 15 -14.79 -13.81 -6.55
CA GLU A 15 -15.98 -13.64 -7.39
C GLU A 15 -16.04 -12.23 -8.01
N ILE A 16 -15.85 -11.18 -7.20
CA ILE A 16 -15.81 -9.80 -7.69
C ILE A 16 -14.64 -9.59 -8.67
N ALA A 17 -13.46 -10.14 -8.36
CA ALA A 17 -12.29 -10.00 -9.22
C ALA A 17 -12.49 -10.67 -10.58
N ASP A 18 -13.12 -11.85 -10.62
CA ASP A 18 -13.43 -12.57 -11.85
C ASP A 18 -14.51 -11.83 -12.66
N ASP A 19 -15.57 -11.35 -12.01
CA ASP A 19 -16.64 -10.56 -12.63
C ASP A 19 -16.10 -9.27 -13.29
N GLU A 20 -15.12 -8.62 -12.67
CA GLU A 20 -14.45 -7.42 -13.20
C GLU A 20 -13.33 -7.75 -14.22
N GLY A 21 -13.01 -9.04 -14.43
CA GLY A 21 -11.90 -9.47 -15.28
C GLY A 21 -10.52 -9.00 -14.77
N ALA A 22 -10.36 -8.90 -13.45
CA ALA A 22 -9.18 -8.35 -12.81
C ALA A 22 -7.97 -9.30 -12.93
N ALA A 23 -7.02 -8.96 -13.81
CA ALA A 23 -5.74 -9.66 -13.92
C ALA A 23 -4.75 -9.33 -12.79
N THR A 24 -5.10 -8.41 -11.88
CA THR A 24 -4.22 -7.93 -10.81
C THR A 24 -5.03 -7.58 -9.56
N LEU A 25 -4.51 -7.99 -8.40
CA LEU A 25 -5.05 -7.60 -7.09
C LEU A 25 -3.99 -6.88 -6.25
N VAL A 26 -4.39 -5.75 -5.68
CA VAL A 26 -3.59 -4.99 -4.71
C VAL A 26 -4.20 -5.18 -3.33
N HIS A 27 -3.39 -5.60 -2.36
CA HIS A 27 -3.84 -5.84 -0.99
C HIS A 27 -2.74 -5.53 0.02
N ASP A 28 -3.07 -5.46 1.31
CA ASP A 28 -2.08 -5.23 2.36
C ASP A 28 -0.97 -6.31 2.38
N ASP A 29 0.25 -5.92 2.76
CA ASP A 29 1.29 -6.89 3.10
C ASP A 29 0.96 -7.70 4.35
N GLU A 30 1.72 -8.78 4.60
CA GLU A 30 1.43 -9.72 5.68
C GLU A 30 1.63 -9.12 7.09
N GLN A 31 2.30 -7.97 7.20
CA GLN A 31 2.41 -7.21 8.44
C GLN A 31 1.20 -6.32 8.66
N GLY A 32 0.37 -6.11 7.64
CA GLY A 32 -0.76 -5.20 7.63
C GLY A 32 -0.31 -3.75 7.56
N ILE A 33 0.81 -3.48 6.90
CA ILE A 33 1.52 -2.18 6.81
C ILE A 33 2.02 -1.69 8.17
N TYR A 34 1.13 -1.47 9.13
CA TYR A 34 1.40 -1.00 10.49
C TYR A 34 0.76 -1.90 11.56
N GLY A 35 0.56 -3.20 11.28
CA GLY A 35 0.23 -4.16 12.33
C GLY A 35 -1.23 -4.27 12.75
N HIS A 36 -2.14 -3.44 12.20
CA HIS A 36 -3.55 -3.47 12.59
C HIS A 36 -4.20 -4.83 12.23
N PRO A 37 -4.99 -5.46 13.13
CA PRO A 37 -5.53 -6.80 12.91
C PRO A 37 -6.37 -6.92 11.63
N ASP A 38 -7.14 -5.89 11.30
CA ASP A 38 -7.95 -5.89 10.07
C ASP A 38 -7.08 -5.86 8.80
N HIS A 39 -5.98 -5.10 8.78
CA HIS A 39 -5.06 -5.07 7.63
C HIS A 39 -4.34 -6.43 7.45
N ARG A 40 -3.97 -7.09 8.56
CA ARG A 40 -3.43 -8.46 8.48
C ARG A 40 -4.46 -9.46 7.96
N ALA A 41 -5.74 -9.27 8.29
CA ALA A 41 -6.81 -10.08 7.73
C ALA A 41 -7.00 -9.82 6.23
N THR A 42 -7.02 -8.54 5.81
CA THR A 42 -7.06 -8.14 4.39
C THR A 42 -5.91 -8.75 3.60
N SER A 43 -4.70 -8.81 4.17
CA SER A 43 -3.56 -9.46 3.52
C SER A 43 -3.81 -10.93 3.21
N ARG A 44 -4.33 -11.69 4.18
CA ARG A 44 -4.64 -13.12 4.00
C ARG A 44 -5.78 -13.32 2.99
N ILE A 45 -6.84 -12.52 3.13
CA ILE A 45 -8.01 -12.57 2.25
C ILE A 45 -7.60 -12.26 0.81
N GLY A 46 -6.86 -11.17 0.60
CA GLY A 46 -6.40 -10.73 -0.72
C GLY A 46 -5.42 -11.70 -1.37
N ALA A 47 -4.49 -12.27 -0.60
CA ALA A 47 -3.57 -13.28 -1.09
C ALA A 47 -4.32 -14.53 -1.57
N THR A 48 -5.26 -15.05 -0.76
CA THR A 48 -6.08 -16.20 -1.15
C THR A 48 -6.97 -15.89 -2.36
N ALA A 49 -7.59 -14.70 -2.42
CA ALA A 49 -8.40 -14.31 -3.57
C ALA A 49 -7.57 -14.26 -4.86
N ALA A 50 -6.36 -13.71 -4.80
CA ALA A 50 -5.46 -13.65 -5.96
C ALA A 50 -5.05 -15.05 -6.46
N GLU A 51 -4.80 -15.99 -5.54
CA GLU A 51 -4.53 -17.39 -5.89
C GLU A 51 -5.73 -18.06 -6.56
N LEU A 52 -6.95 -17.82 -6.06
CA LEU A 52 -8.18 -18.42 -6.61
C LEU A 52 -8.44 -17.99 -8.06
N VAL A 53 -8.22 -16.72 -8.40
CA VAL A 53 -8.46 -16.20 -9.77
C VAL A 53 -7.20 -16.19 -10.65
N GLY A 54 -6.05 -16.61 -10.12
CA GLY A 54 -4.77 -16.60 -10.84
C GLY A 54 -4.24 -15.19 -11.19
N ALA A 55 -4.67 -14.16 -10.46
CA ALA A 55 -4.23 -12.78 -10.68
C ALA A 55 -2.81 -12.53 -10.14
N THR A 56 -2.08 -11.62 -10.77
CA THR A 56 -0.83 -11.10 -10.19
C THR A 56 -1.16 -10.33 -8.91
N ALA A 57 -0.48 -10.66 -7.81
CA ALA A 57 -0.71 -10.02 -6.52
C ALA A 57 0.37 -8.97 -6.23
N TYR A 58 -0.05 -7.78 -5.80
CA TYR A 58 0.82 -6.74 -5.28
C TYR A 58 0.46 -6.45 -3.83
N ARG A 59 1.38 -6.80 -2.93
CA ARG A 59 1.29 -6.47 -1.50
C ARG A 59 1.75 -5.04 -1.29
N MET A 60 0.83 -4.13 -1.01
CA MET A 60 1.14 -2.74 -0.69
C MET A 60 1.79 -2.63 0.70
N THR A 61 2.77 -1.74 0.79
CA THR A 61 3.47 -1.42 2.04
C THR A 61 4.01 0.01 1.98
N VAL A 62 4.78 0.40 2.98
CA VAL A 62 5.60 1.61 2.93
C VAL A 62 7.06 1.26 3.12
N ASP A 63 7.95 2.01 2.47
CA ASP A 63 9.38 1.91 2.73
C ASP A 63 9.73 2.69 4.00
N ARG A 64 10.01 1.97 5.08
CA ARG A 64 10.28 2.60 6.38
C ARG A 64 11.61 3.35 6.41
N GLU A 65 12.56 2.94 5.58
CA GLU A 65 13.89 3.57 5.49
C GLU A 65 13.79 4.86 4.67
N HIS A 66 13.05 4.82 3.56
CA HIS A 66 12.71 6.03 2.81
C HIS A 66 11.94 7.04 3.67
N LEU A 67 10.88 6.61 4.36
CA LEU A 67 10.10 7.51 5.21
C LEU A 67 10.91 8.07 6.38
N HIS A 68 11.87 7.30 6.92
CA HIS A 68 12.77 7.80 7.96
C HIS A 68 13.64 8.97 7.47
N VAL A 69 14.11 8.92 6.23
CA VAL A 69 14.99 9.94 5.64
C VAL A 69 14.20 11.12 5.08
N SER A 70 13.17 10.83 4.27
CA SER A 70 12.49 11.83 3.44
C SER A 70 11.29 12.45 4.15
N ALA A 71 10.61 11.74 5.06
CA ALA A 71 9.29 12.13 5.56
C ALA A 71 9.04 11.76 7.04
N ARG A 72 10.08 11.92 7.88
CA ARG A 72 10.02 11.53 9.29
C ARG A 72 8.84 12.19 9.99
N ASP A 73 7.98 11.35 10.59
CA ASP A 73 6.75 11.75 11.29
C ASP A 73 5.72 12.53 10.43
N ARG A 74 5.86 12.53 9.09
CA ARG A 74 4.93 13.23 8.16
C ARG A 74 3.93 12.31 7.46
N HIS A 75 4.25 11.02 7.32
CA HIS A 75 3.30 10.05 6.77
C HIS A 75 2.33 9.55 7.86
N LEU A 76 1.04 9.43 7.56
CA LEU A 76 -0.02 9.04 8.53
C LEU A 76 0.25 7.70 9.21
N VAL A 77 0.98 6.79 8.54
CA VAL A 77 1.42 5.51 9.10
C VAL A 77 2.20 5.67 10.42
N HIS A 78 2.95 6.77 10.60
CA HIS A 78 3.71 7.01 11.83
C HIS A 78 2.78 7.17 13.04
N GLY A 79 1.70 7.95 12.87
CA GLY A 79 0.70 8.15 13.93
C GLY A 79 -0.04 6.86 14.26
N ALA A 80 -0.44 6.12 13.23
CA ALA A 80 -1.12 4.83 13.39
C ALA A 80 -0.23 3.80 14.11
N ALA A 81 1.02 3.63 13.66
CA ALA A 81 1.98 2.70 14.24
C ALA A 81 2.33 3.06 15.70
N ARG A 82 2.51 4.36 15.99
CA ARG A 82 2.76 4.86 17.35
C ARG A 82 1.61 4.56 18.29
N THR A 83 0.38 4.84 17.85
CA THR A 83 -0.84 4.58 18.63
C THR A 83 -1.00 3.10 18.96
N ALA A 84 -0.72 2.24 17.98
CA ALA A 84 -0.80 0.79 18.15
C ALA A 84 0.45 0.17 18.80
N SER A 85 1.53 0.93 19.03
CA SER A 85 2.81 0.45 19.55
C SER A 85 3.40 -0.73 18.77
N VAL A 86 3.39 -0.62 17.44
CA VAL A 86 3.79 -1.68 16.50
C VAL A 86 4.73 -1.13 15.43
N PRO A 87 5.61 -1.98 14.84
CA PRO A 87 6.42 -1.57 13.70
C PRO A 87 5.56 -1.38 12.45
N PHE A 88 6.06 -0.56 11.52
CA PHE A 88 5.45 -0.35 10.22
C PHE A 88 6.42 -0.56 9.06
N GLY A 89 5.84 -0.78 7.88
CA GLY A 89 6.53 -0.84 6.61
C GLY A 89 7.53 -1.98 6.48
N ARG A 90 8.29 -1.91 5.39
CA ARG A 90 9.35 -2.85 5.02
C ARG A 90 10.66 -2.14 4.81
N MET A 91 11.75 -2.88 4.87
CA MET A 91 13.06 -2.40 4.42
C MET A 91 13.05 -2.25 2.91
N THR A 92 13.84 -1.32 2.37
CA THR A 92 13.93 -1.06 0.92
C THR A 92 14.24 -2.34 0.14
N ALA A 93 15.13 -3.19 0.68
CA ALA A 93 15.54 -4.46 0.07
C ALA A 93 14.41 -5.51 -0.06
N GLU A 94 13.34 -5.38 0.73
CA GLU A 94 12.17 -6.28 0.65
C GLU A 94 11.17 -5.85 -0.42
N ILE A 95 11.28 -4.62 -0.95
CA ILE A 95 10.32 -3.98 -1.85
C ILE A 95 10.77 -4.18 -3.29
N SER A 96 9.97 -4.91 -4.07
CA SER A 96 10.28 -5.22 -5.47
C SER A 96 9.92 -4.08 -6.43
N LEU A 97 8.98 -3.22 -6.07
CA LEU A 97 8.42 -2.20 -6.94
C LEU A 97 8.09 -0.94 -6.15
N ALA A 98 8.56 0.21 -6.63
CA ALA A 98 8.15 1.53 -6.14
C ALA A 98 7.65 2.37 -7.32
N ILE A 99 6.45 2.91 -7.24
CA ILE A 99 5.85 3.72 -8.30
C ILE A 99 5.80 5.17 -7.85
N ALA A 100 6.22 6.07 -8.73
CA ALA A 100 6.22 7.50 -8.47
C ALA A 100 4.95 8.16 -9.02
N GLY A 101 4.28 8.97 -8.20
CA GLY A 101 3.15 9.79 -8.62
C GLY A 101 3.62 11.06 -9.32
N THR A 102 2.89 11.47 -10.36
CA THR A 102 3.04 12.78 -10.99
C THR A 102 2.46 13.90 -10.11
N PRO A 103 2.84 15.18 -10.31
CA PRO A 103 2.26 16.29 -9.54
C PRO A 103 0.72 16.34 -9.60
N THR A 104 0.13 16.01 -10.74
CA THR A 104 -1.33 15.97 -10.90
C THR A 104 -1.95 14.85 -10.05
N GLU A 105 -1.38 13.65 -10.08
CA GLU A 105 -1.87 12.52 -9.27
C GLU A 105 -1.71 12.77 -7.78
N LEU A 106 -0.61 13.42 -7.36
CA LEU A 106 -0.40 13.79 -5.96
C LEU A 106 -1.43 14.82 -5.47
N ASN A 107 -1.83 15.77 -6.31
CA ASN A 107 -2.92 16.69 -5.98
C ASN A 107 -4.25 15.95 -5.81
N VAL A 108 -4.57 15.00 -6.69
CA VAL A 108 -5.77 14.16 -6.59
C VAL A 108 -5.73 13.30 -5.33
N LYS A 109 -4.59 12.65 -5.05
CA LYS A 109 -4.39 11.81 -3.85
C LYS A 109 -4.57 12.62 -2.57
N ARG A 110 -3.99 13.81 -2.49
CA ARG A 110 -4.18 14.69 -1.32
C ARG A 110 -5.65 15.11 -1.16
N ALA A 111 -6.31 15.50 -2.24
CA ALA A 111 -7.74 15.84 -2.21
C ALA A 111 -8.59 14.65 -1.74
N ALA A 112 -8.31 13.44 -2.22
CA ALA A 112 -8.99 12.23 -1.78
C ALA A 112 -8.76 11.94 -0.29
N ILE A 113 -7.52 12.02 0.21
CA ILE A 113 -7.20 11.81 1.62
C ILE A 113 -7.94 12.83 2.51
N THR A 114 -7.90 14.11 2.15
CA THR A 114 -8.52 15.20 2.94
C THR A 114 -10.05 15.20 2.88
N ALA A 115 -10.67 14.53 1.90
CA ALA A 115 -12.11 14.30 1.88
C ALA A 115 -12.58 13.44 3.07
N HIS A 116 -11.71 12.63 3.66
CA HIS A 116 -11.98 11.86 4.88
C HIS A 116 -11.79 12.69 6.16
N ALA A 117 -12.42 13.87 6.22
CA ALA A 117 -12.21 14.87 7.27
C ALA A 117 -12.53 14.40 8.71
N SER A 118 -13.28 13.31 8.88
CA SER A 118 -13.49 12.69 10.20
C SER A 118 -12.28 11.91 10.72
N GLN A 119 -11.34 11.56 9.84
CA GLN A 119 -10.16 10.74 10.12
C GLN A 119 -8.85 11.51 9.94
N VAL A 120 -8.80 12.44 8.98
CA VAL A 120 -7.58 13.17 8.60
C VAL A 120 -7.88 14.65 8.49
N ALA A 121 -7.20 15.48 9.28
CA ALA A 121 -7.25 16.92 9.14
C ALA A 121 -6.33 17.37 7.99
N GLU A 122 -6.64 18.50 7.33
CA GLU A 122 -5.77 19.04 6.28
C GLU A 122 -4.34 19.31 6.77
N SER A 123 -4.19 19.66 8.05
CA SER A 123 -2.89 19.89 8.70
C SER A 123 -2.05 18.63 8.85
N ASP A 124 -2.66 17.44 8.81
CA ASP A 124 -1.95 16.17 8.92
C ASP A 124 -1.24 15.80 7.61
N VAL A 125 -1.64 16.42 6.50
CA VAL A 125 -1.07 16.22 5.15
C VAL A 125 -0.79 17.56 4.44
N PRO A 126 0.18 18.37 4.94
CA PRO A 126 0.47 19.69 4.40
C PRO A 126 0.89 19.63 2.93
N VAL A 127 0.35 20.52 2.10
CA VAL A 127 0.58 20.54 0.64
C VAL A 127 2.07 20.60 0.29
N ASP A 128 2.83 21.47 0.94
CA ASP A 128 4.25 21.74 0.62
C ASP A 128 5.17 20.54 0.87
N SER A 129 4.76 19.59 1.72
CA SER A 129 5.56 18.40 2.07
C SER A 129 4.86 17.09 1.73
N PHE A 130 3.73 17.15 1.01
CA PHE A 130 2.92 15.97 0.70
C PHE A 130 3.70 14.97 -0.16
N ALA A 131 4.44 15.47 -1.15
CA ALA A 131 5.21 14.63 -2.07
C ALA A 131 6.33 13.85 -1.36
N ASP A 132 6.94 14.39 -0.30
CA ASP A 132 7.96 13.68 0.46
C ASP A 132 7.42 12.39 1.10
N ALA A 133 6.17 12.43 1.57
CA ALA A 133 5.53 11.33 2.28
C ALA A 133 4.78 10.39 1.32
N TYR A 134 4.10 10.93 0.31
CA TYR A 134 3.14 10.20 -0.53
C TYR A 134 3.52 10.13 -2.01
N GLY A 135 4.71 10.64 -2.37
CA GLY A 135 5.24 10.68 -3.74
C GLY A 135 5.55 9.32 -4.33
N LEU A 136 5.78 8.32 -3.48
CA LEU A 136 6.02 6.94 -3.87
C LEU A 136 4.96 6.02 -3.26
N GLU A 137 4.65 4.95 -3.98
CA GLU A 137 3.87 3.81 -3.50
C GLU A 137 4.67 2.52 -3.67
N TRP A 138 4.69 1.68 -2.64
CA TRP A 138 5.63 0.55 -2.56
C TRP A 138 4.90 -0.80 -2.53
N PHE A 139 5.40 -1.74 -3.32
CA PHE A 139 4.76 -3.03 -3.52
C PHE A 139 5.76 -4.18 -3.51
N ARG A 140 5.29 -5.32 -2.99
CA ARG A 140 5.94 -6.63 -3.12
C ARG A 140 5.08 -7.51 -4.03
N ARG A 141 5.60 -7.87 -5.21
CA ARG A 141 4.87 -8.67 -6.20
C ARG A 141 4.95 -10.17 -5.89
N SER A 142 3.88 -10.91 -6.18
CA SER A 142 3.88 -12.36 -6.39
C SER A 142 3.26 -12.69 -7.75
N GLY A 143 3.88 -13.63 -8.46
CA GLY A 143 3.52 -13.97 -9.83
C GLY A 143 4.31 -13.17 -10.88
N SER A 144 3.88 -13.31 -12.14
CA SER A 144 4.47 -12.62 -13.29
C SER A 144 4.24 -11.10 -13.22
N PRO A 145 5.09 -10.28 -13.86
CA PRO A 145 4.84 -8.84 -13.98
C PRO A 145 3.42 -8.55 -14.48
N GLY A 146 2.73 -7.64 -13.80
CA GLY A 146 1.36 -7.21 -14.07
C GLY A 146 1.30 -5.71 -14.40
N VAL A 147 0.09 -5.14 -14.33
CA VAL A 147 -0.14 -3.75 -14.82
C VAL A 147 0.64 -2.68 -14.05
N LEU A 148 0.91 -2.89 -12.76
CA LEU A 148 1.69 -1.93 -11.96
C LEU A 148 3.16 -1.86 -12.42
N ASP A 149 3.73 -2.94 -12.96
CA ASP A 149 5.10 -2.92 -13.49
C ASP A 149 5.23 -2.03 -14.73
N ALA A 150 4.15 -1.84 -15.49
CA ALA A 150 4.13 -0.98 -16.67
C ALA A 150 4.20 0.52 -16.30
N LEU A 151 3.91 0.87 -15.04
CA LEU A 151 4.01 2.25 -14.54
C LEU A 151 5.45 2.65 -14.18
N GLY A 152 6.39 1.71 -14.27
CA GLY A 152 7.81 1.92 -13.97
C GLY A 152 8.20 1.53 -12.54
N ASN A 153 9.49 1.63 -12.23
CA ASN A 153 10.02 1.30 -10.92
C ASN A 153 11.10 2.31 -10.47
N ALA A 154 10.72 3.20 -9.55
CA ALA A 154 11.58 4.24 -9.01
C ALA A 154 12.81 3.68 -8.27
N HIS A 155 12.75 2.45 -7.74
CA HIS A 155 13.92 1.80 -7.13
C HIS A 155 15.01 1.42 -8.14
N ILE A 156 14.67 1.22 -9.43
CA ILE A 156 15.66 0.94 -10.48
C ILE A 156 16.48 2.19 -10.82
N PHE A 157 15.95 3.38 -10.54
CA PHE A 157 16.55 4.66 -10.88
C PHE A 157 17.24 5.36 -9.71
N ALA A 158 17.36 4.74 -8.54
CA ALA A 158 18.20 5.26 -7.47
C ALA A 158 19.67 4.95 -7.81
N PRO A 159 20.48 5.93 -8.28
CA PRO A 159 21.90 5.66 -8.46
C PRO A 159 22.49 5.24 -7.11
N ALA A 160 23.32 4.21 -7.12
CA ALA A 160 24.20 3.93 -5.99
C ALA A 160 24.97 5.23 -5.70
N ARG A 161 24.71 5.83 -4.53
CA ARG A 161 25.50 6.95 -4.02
C ARG A 161 26.74 6.42 -3.33
#